data_AF-A0A0B6ZF44-F1
#
_entry.id   AF-A0A0B6ZF44-F1
#
_cell.length_a   1.000
_cell.length_b   1.000
_cell.length_c   1.000
_cell.angle_alpha   90.00
_cell.angle_beta   90.00
_cell.angle_gamma   90.00
#
_symmetry.space_group_name_H-M   'P 1'
#
loop_
_entity.id
_entity.type
_entity.pdbx_description
1 polymer ?
#
loop_
_entity_poly.entity_id
_entity_poly.type
_entity_poly.pdbx_seq_one_letter_code
_entity_poly.pdbx_strand_id
1 'polypeptide(L)'
;KTTTVVKANPQLFELRPADNSNGQSSTIDGEPEADNTKAWEKHKSLFCLPYRIVFAVGTEDSVLIYDTQQIMPICLLKNVHY
;
A
#
# COMPACT_ATOMS: atom_id res chain seq x y z
N LYS A 1 16.08 -13.74 -29.26
CA LYS A 1 16.29 -14.36 -27.93
C LYS A 1 16.42 -13.21 -26.94
N THR A 2 15.52 -13.06 -25.99
CA THR A 2 15.50 -11.88 -25.10
C THR A 2 15.78 -12.36 -23.68
N THR A 3 16.87 -11.88 -23.09
CA THR A 3 17.23 -12.15 -21.70
C THR A 3 16.71 -11.00 -20.85
N THR A 4 15.74 -11.27 -19.97
CA THR A 4 15.24 -10.27 -19.03
C THR A 4 15.99 -10.42 -17.72
N VAL A 5 16.81 -9.41 -17.38
CA VAL A 5 17.45 -9.31 -16.07
C VAL A 5 16.58 -8.39 -15.22
N VAL A 6 16.06 -8.89 -14.10
CA VAL A 6 15.25 -8.11 -13.16
C VAL A 6 16.08 -7.87 -11.90
N LYS A 7 16.28 -6.59 -11.53
CA LYS A 7 16.91 -6.22 -10.26
C LYS A 7 15.82 -5.81 -9.27
N ALA A 8 15.43 -6.73 -8.39
CA ALA A 8 14.52 -6.44 -7.30
C ALA A 8 15.30 -5.78 -6.13
N ASN A 9 15.04 -4.51 -5.87
CA ASN A 9 15.48 -3.82 -4.65
C ASN A 9 14.33 -2.97 -4.07
N PRO A 10 13.28 -3.62 -3.53
CA PRO A 10 12.11 -2.90 -3.02
C PRO A 10 12.50 -2.03 -1.83
N GLN A 11 12.10 -0.76 -1.86
CA GLN A 11 12.20 0.13 -0.70
C GLN A 11 10.99 -0.10 0.21
N LEU A 12 11.25 -0.37 1.49
CA LEU A 12 10.22 -0.62 2.49
C LEU A 12 9.90 0.70 3.19
N PHE A 13 8.60 1.01 3.28
CA PHE A 13 8.10 2.18 3.99
C PHE A 13 7.23 1.75 5.17
N GLU A 14 7.12 2.61 6.17
CA GLU A 14 6.15 2.43 7.24
C GLU A 14 4.71 2.55 6.72
N LEU A 15 3.80 1.85 7.40
CA LEU A 15 2.37 1.90 7.08
C LEU A 15 1.80 3.28 7.42
N ARG A 16 0.99 3.85 6.52
CA ARG A 16 0.28 5.11 6.78
C ARG A 16 -0.77 4.92 7.88
N PRO A 17 -0.91 5.87 8.83
CA PRO A 17 -2.03 5.89 9.76
C PRO A 17 -3.37 5.83 9.01
N ALA A 18 -4.32 5.04 9.52
CA ALA A 18 -5.69 5.09 9.01
C ALA A 18 -6.38 6.37 9.52
N ASP A 19 -7.05 7.11 8.64
CA ASP A 19 -7.87 8.25 9.05
C ASP A 19 -9.05 7.74 9.89
N ASN A 20 -9.09 8.14 11.16
CA ASN A 20 -10.14 7.78 12.11
C ASN A 20 -11.39 8.70 11.98
N SER A 21 -11.62 9.27 10.80
CA SER A 21 -12.72 10.21 10.52
C SER A 21 -13.98 9.52 9.99
N ASN A 22 -14.48 8.52 10.73
CA ASN A 22 -15.91 8.24 10.92
C ASN A 22 -16.08 6.88 11.60
N GLY A 23 -16.87 6.89 12.67
CA GLY A 23 -17.17 5.73 13.48
C GLY A 23 -17.90 4.62 12.73
N GLN A 24 -17.82 3.44 13.36
CA GLN A 24 -18.70 2.28 13.17
C GLN A 24 -18.35 1.32 12.02
N SER A 25 -17.39 0.44 12.30
CA SER A 25 -17.63 -0.99 12.11
C SER A 25 -17.56 -1.65 13.49
N SER A 26 -18.72 -2.09 13.94
CA SER A 26 -18.99 -2.86 15.15
C SER A 26 -18.08 -4.09 15.29
N THR A 27 -17.24 -4.08 16.30
CA THR A 27 -17.10 -5.24 17.19
C THR A 27 -17.44 -4.76 18.59
N ILE A 28 -18.37 -5.48 19.17
CA ILE A 28 -18.93 -5.31 20.50
C ILE A 28 -17.83 -5.60 21.53
N ASP A 29 -17.94 -4.92 22.67
CA ASP A 29 -17.20 -5.11 23.92
C ASP A 29 -15.81 -4.48 24.06
N GLY A 30 -15.71 -3.66 25.12
CA GLY A 30 -14.45 -3.13 25.59
C GLY A 30 -13.68 -4.20 26.34
N GLU A 31 -12.43 -4.39 25.93
CA GLU A 31 -11.37 -4.95 26.74
C GLU A 31 -10.10 -4.12 26.51
N PRO A 32 -9.25 -3.90 27.52
CA PRO A 32 -7.93 -3.34 27.30
C PRO A 32 -7.06 -4.45 26.70
N GLU A 33 -7.28 -4.78 25.42
CA GLU A 33 -6.61 -5.91 24.79
C GLU A 33 -5.16 -5.56 24.47
N ALA A 34 -4.28 -6.42 24.97
CA ALA A 34 -2.85 -6.36 24.78
C ALA A 34 -2.46 -6.14 23.32
N ASP A 35 -1.39 -5.38 23.14
CA ASP A 35 -0.58 -5.10 21.93
C ASP A 35 -0.36 -6.34 21.02
N ASN A 36 -1.40 -6.82 20.35
CA ASN A 36 -1.37 -8.04 19.52
C ASN A 36 -2.23 -7.93 18.25
N THR A 37 -2.88 -6.78 18.00
CA THR A 37 -3.55 -6.51 16.73
C THR A 37 -2.49 -6.33 15.64
N LYS A 38 -2.65 -7.05 14.52
CA LYS A 38 -1.68 -7.00 13.42
C LYS A 38 -1.61 -5.60 12.82
N ALA A 39 -0.39 -5.14 12.51
CA ALA A 39 -0.18 -3.78 12.01
C ALA A 39 -1.03 -3.45 10.77
N TRP A 40 -1.17 -4.37 9.82
CA TRP A 40 -1.99 -4.14 8.62
C TRP A 40 -3.49 -4.00 8.90
N GLU A 41 -4.02 -4.63 9.95
CA GLU A 41 -5.43 -4.50 10.37
C GLU A 41 -5.65 -3.12 11.00
N LYS A 42 -4.74 -2.71 11.90
CA LYS A 42 -4.73 -1.36 12.49
C LYS A 42 -4.70 -0.26 11.42
N HIS A 43 -3.92 -0.47 10.38
CA HIS A 43 -3.73 0.47 9.28
C HIS A 43 -4.72 0.30 8.11
N LYS A 44 -5.73 -0.60 8.24
CA LYS A 44 -6.71 -0.94 7.19
C LYS A 44 -6.06 -1.18 5.81
N SER A 45 -4.89 -1.83 5.82
CA SER A 45 -4.10 -2.11 4.62
C SER A 45 -4.74 -3.24 3.81
N LEU A 46 -4.75 -3.11 2.48
CA LEU A 46 -5.23 -4.16 1.59
C LEU A 46 -4.45 -5.47 1.69
N PHE A 47 -3.15 -5.37 1.95
CA PHE A 47 -2.27 -6.53 2.05
C PHE A 47 -1.89 -6.78 3.51
N CYS A 48 -1.77 -8.06 3.88
CA CYS A 48 -1.33 -8.52 5.20
C CYS A 48 0.19 -8.36 5.39
N LEU A 49 0.70 -7.15 5.13
CA LEU A 49 2.11 -6.80 5.21
C LEU A 49 2.34 -5.79 6.34
N PRO A 50 3.39 -5.95 7.15
CA PRO A 50 3.72 -5.00 8.23
C PRO A 50 4.43 -3.73 7.71
N TYR A 51 4.60 -3.60 6.39
CA TYR A 51 5.23 -2.46 5.73
C TYR A 51 4.50 -2.16 4.42
N ARG A 52 4.74 -0.97 3.89
CA ARG A 52 4.25 -0.54 2.59
C ARG A 52 5.36 -0.64 1.55
N ILE A 53 5.04 -1.21 0.40
CA ILE A 53 5.88 -1.15 -0.80
C ILE A 53 5.24 -0.14 -1.76
N VAL A 54 6.07 0.71 -2.38
CA VAL A 54 5.66 1.58 -3.49
C VAL A 54 6.33 1.09 -4.76
N PHE A 55 5.55 0.94 -5.83
CA PHE A 55 6.06 0.52 -7.13
C PHE A 55 5.42 1.32 -8.26
N ALA A 56 6.15 1.43 -9.36
CA ALA A 56 5.69 2.15 -10.55
C ALA A 56 5.42 1.15 -11.68
N VAL A 57 4.33 1.37 -12.42
CA VAL A 57 3.97 0.67 -13.64
C VAL A 57 4.10 1.67 -14.79
N GLY A 58 5.12 1.49 -15.63
CA GLY A 58 5.29 2.28 -16.85
C GLY A 58 4.55 1.63 -18.01
N THR A 59 3.65 2.37 -18.66
CA THR A 59 3.12 2.10 -20.00
C THR A 59 3.91 2.91 -21.03
N GLU A 60 3.49 2.90 -22.30
CA GLU A 60 4.14 3.66 -23.38
C GLU A 60 4.19 5.18 -23.12
N ASP A 61 3.10 5.74 -22.61
CA ASP A 61 2.89 7.19 -22.47
C ASP A 61 2.55 7.62 -21.03
N SER A 62 2.53 6.67 -20.08
CA SER A 62 2.08 6.93 -18.72
C SER A 62 2.84 6.14 -17.67
N VAL A 63 2.90 6.67 -16.46
CA VAL A 63 3.50 6.03 -15.30
C VAL A 63 2.49 6.06 -14.15
N LEU A 64 2.12 4.89 -13.65
CA LEU A 64 1.23 4.73 -12.50
C LEU A 64 2.05 4.37 -11.27
N ILE A 65 1.87 5.11 -10.18
CA ILE A 65 2.52 4.83 -8.90
C ILE A 65 1.49 4.19 -7.97
N TYR A 66 1.75 2.95 -7.56
CA TYR A 66 0.91 2.17 -6.67
C TYR A 66 1.59 1.94 -5.32
N ASP A 67 0.80 1.81 -4.26
CA ASP A 67 1.23 1.23 -3.00
C ASP A 67 0.50 -0.07 -2.67
N THR A 68 1.02 -0.80 -1.68
CA THR A 68 0.39 -2.01 -1.14
C THR A 68 -0.58 -1.72 0.01
N GLN A 69 -1.07 -0.49 0.18
CA GLN A 69 -2.08 -0.18 1.22
C GLN A 69 -3.45 0.14 0.62
N GLN A 70 -3.51 0.70 -0.59
CA GLN A 70 -4.73 1.20 -1.22
C GLN A 70 -4.95 0.59 -2.61
N ILE A 71 -6.22 0.53 -3.02
CA ILE A 71 -6.62 -0.10 -4.29
C ILE A 71 -6.41 0.86 -5.46
N MET A 72 -6.47 2.16 -5.16
CA MET A 72 -6.34 3.23 -6.12
C MET A 72 -4.87 3.67 -6.21
N PRO A 73 -4.36 4.01 -7.41
CA PRO A 73 -2.99 4.52 -7.54
C PRO A 73 -2.82 5.82 -6.75
N ILE A 74 -1.62 6.01 -6.19
CA ILE A 74 -1.22 7.26 -5.54
C ILE A 74 -1.14 8.38 -6.57
N CYS A 75 -0.61 8.07 -7.74
CA CYS A 75 -0.38 9.05 -8.79
C CYS A 75 -0.49 8.39 -10.17
N LEU A 76 -1.04 9.13 -11.11
CA LEU A 76 -1.06 8.81 -12.52
C LEU A 76 -0.40 9.97 -13.28
N LEU A 77 0.76 9.71 -13.85
CA LEU A 77 1.45 10.63 -14.74
C LEU A 77 1.13 10.23 -16.17
N LYS A 78 0.48 11.10 -16.93
CA LYS A 78 0.17 10.88 -18.35
C LYS A 78 1.05 11.76 -19.23
N ASN A 79 1.15 11.39 -20.50
CA ASN A 79 1.89 12.13 -21.53
C ASN A 79 3.38 12.25 -21.19
N VAL A 80 3.93 11.19 -20.59
CA VAL A 80 5.37 11.05 -20.36
C VAL A 80 5.97 10.58 -21.68
N HIS A 81 6.64 11.49 -22.38
CA HIS A 81 7.36 11.15 -23.60
C HIS A 81 8.66 10.44 -23.23
N TYR A 82 8.90 9.25 -23.78
CA TYR A 82 10.17 8.54 -23.65
C TYR A 82 11.25 9.16 -24.54
#